data_AF-Q17PT8-F1
#
_entry.id   AF-Q17PT8-F1
#
_cell.length_a   1.000
_cell.length_b   1.000
_cell.length_c   1.000
_cell.angle_alpha   90.00
_cell.angle_beta   90.00
_cell.angle_gamma   90.00
#
_symmetry.space_group_name_H-M   'P 1'
#
loop_
_entity.id
_entity.type
_entity.pdbx_description
1 polymer ?
#
loop_
_entity_poly.entity_id
_entity_poly.type
_entity_poly.pdbx_seq_one_letter_code
_entity_poly.pdbx_strand_id
1 'polypeptide(L)'
;MPVKKQEAHRALELLEDYHSRLSSPQDRALRSAIERVIRIFKSRLFQALLDIQEFYELTLLDDSKSIQQKTAETLLIASKWEQDNAAKANEANRLKQQELQQQEQLCKQQQQQQQMEEEEKVVPSILAETPSPSRFTGTRVSA
;
A
#
# COMPACT_ATOMS: atom_id res chain seq x y z
N MET A 1 -3.74 -7.65 -24.62
CA MET A 1 -4.82 -6.90 -25.30
C MET A 1 -4.33 -5.48 -25.54
N PRO A 2 -4.46 -4.91 -26.75
CA PRO A 2 -4.04 -3.52 -27.01
C PRO A 2 -5.13 -2.56 -26.55
N VAL A 3 -4.84 -1.78 -25.51
CA VAL A 3 -5.67 -0.66 -25.06
C VAL A 3 -5.70 0.35 -26.21
N LYS A 4 -6.88 0.66 -26.76
CA LYS A 4 -6.98 1.58 -27.91
C LYS A 4 -6.53 2.96 -27.43
N LYS A 5 -5.66 3.67 -28.16
CA LYS A 5 -5.09 4.99 -27.77
C LYS A 5 -6.11 6.00 -27.20
N GLN A 6 -7.37 5.89 -27.62
CA GLN A 6 -8.50 6.70 -27.16
C GLN A 6 -8.86 6.45 -25.68
N GLU A 7 -8.66 5.24 -25.17
CA GLU A 7 -9.01 4.84 -23.80
C GLU A 7 -8.01 5.38 -22.77
N ALA A 8 -6.72 5.47 -23.11
CA ALA A 8 -5.69 5.95 -22.20
C ALA A 8 -5.80 7.46 -21.91
N HIS A 9 -6.05 8.28 -22.95
CA HIS A 9 -6.28 9.72 -22.78
C HIS A 9 -7.58 9.98 -22.01
N ARG A 10 -8.64 9.24 -22.35
CA ARG A 10 -9.93 9.31 -21.66
C ARG A 10 -9.82 8.95 -20.18
N ALA A 11 -8.95 8.02 -19.80
CA ALA A 11 -8.74 7.66 -18.39
C ALA A 11 -8.18 8.83 -17.55
N LEU A 12 -7.23 9.60 -18.10
CA LEU A 12 -6.69 10.77 -17.40
C LEU A 12 -7.71 11.92 -17.35
N GLU A 13 -8.43 12.14 -18.45
CA GLU A 13 -9.52 13.14 -18.53
C GLU A 13 -10.60 12.87 -17.48
N LEU A 14 -11.07 11.63 -17.34
CA LEU A 14 -12.05 11.27 -16.32
C LEU A 14 -11.56 11.54 -14.89
N LEU A 15 -10.27 11.35 -14.63
CA LEU A 15 -9.68 11.61 -13.31
C LEU A 15 -9.58 13.11 -13.03
N GLU A 16 -9.21 13.91 -14.03
CA GLU A 16 -9.18 15.37 -13.94
C GLU A 16 -10.59 15.96 -13.79
N ASP A 17 -11.56 15.41 -14.50
CA ASP A 17 -12.98 15.75 -14.37
C ASP A 17 -13.51 15.46 -12.97
N TYR A 18 -13.19 14.30 -12.41
CA TYR A 18 -13.59 13.97 -11.05
C TYR A 18 -12.92 14.91 -10.03
N HIS A 19 -11.63 15.19 -10.20
CA HIS A 19 -10.89 16.14 -9.36
C HIS A 19 -11.50 17.55 -9.38
N SER A 20 -11.92 18.04 -10.55
CA SER A 20 -12.54 19.38 -10.69
C SER A 20 -13.91 19.49 -10.00
N ARG A 21 -14.64 18.38 -9.87
CA ARG A 21 -15.94 18.31 -9.19
C ARG A 21 -15.84 18.32 -7.67
N LEU A 22 -14.67 18.01 -7.10
CA LEU A 22 -14.42 18.05 -5.65
C LEU A 22 -14.19 19.50 -5.18
N SER A 23 -15.28 20.23 -4.95
CA SER A 23 -15.25 21.63 -4.49
C SER A 23 -15.53 21.80 -2.99
N SER A 24 -16.04 20.76 -2.32
CA SER A 24 -16.36 20.80 -0.89
C SER A 24 -15.10 20.85 -0.02
N PRO A 25 -15.09 21.63 1.08
CA PRO A 25 -13.97 21.67 2.01
C PRO A 25 -13.70 20.31 2.69
N GLN A 26 -14.71 19.44 2.77
CA GLN A 26 -14.60 18.09 3.33
C GLN A 26 -13.76 17.17 2.42
N ASP A 27 -13.78 17.42 1.11
CA ASP A 27 -13.08 16.59 0.11
C ASP A 27 -11.63 17.04 -0.12
N ARG A 28 -11.14 18.03 0.63
CA ARG A 28 -9.81 18.64 0.39
C ARG A 28 -8.68 17.61 0.41
N ALA A 29 -8.71 16.66 1.34
CA ALA A 29 -7.70 15.61 1.45
C ALA A 29 -7.72 14.69 0.21
N LEU A 30 -8.91 14.27 -0.23
CA LEU A 30 -9.09 13.45 -1.42
C LEU A 30 -8.65 14.19 -2.68
N ARG A 31 -9.02 15.47 -2.82
CA ARG A 31 -8.61 16.33 -3.93
C ARG A 31 -7.08 16.41 -4.04
N SER A 32 -6.40 16.71 -2.93
CA SER A 32 -4.94 16.75 -2.89
C SER A 32 -4.28 15.39 -3.19
N ALA A 33 -4.88 14.27 -2.76
CA ALA A 33 -4.40 12.94 -3.10
C ALA A 33 -4.51 12.66 -4.60
N ILE A 34 -5.64 12.99 -5.23
CA ILE A 34 -5.84 12.83 -6.67
C ILE A 34 -4.90 13.73 -7.48
N GLU A 35 -4.74 15.00 -7.09
CA GLU A 35 -3.79 15.92 -7.73
C GLU A 35 -2.37 15.34 -7.74
N ARG A 36 -1.95 14.74 -6.62
CA ARG A 36 -0.65 14.06 -6.52
C ARG A 36 -0.55 12.89 -7.48
N VAL A 37 -1.59 12.06 -7.60
CA VAL A 37 -1.62 10.93 -8.55
C VAL A 37 -1.49 11.44 -9.99
N ILE A 38 -2.24 12.48 -10.38
CA ILE A 38 -2.15 13.11 -11.71
C ILE A 38 -0.73 13.61 -11.97
N ARG A 39 -0.13 14.31 -11.00
CA ARG A 39 1.22 14.85 -11.12
C ARG A 39 2.27 13.76 -11.32
N ILE A 40 2.22 12.70 -10.50
CA ILE A 40 3.14 11.55 -10.61
C ILE A 40 2.95 10.86 -11.96
N PHE A 41 1.71 10.65 -12.40
CA PHE A 41 1.41 10.03 -13.68
C PHE A 41 1.98 10.84 -14.85
N LYS A 42 1.72 12.15 -14.89
CA LYS A 42 2.26 13.06 -15.92
C LYS A 42 3.79 13.02 -15.92
N SER A 43 4.44 13.11 -14.76
CA SER A 43 5.90 13.03 -14.66
C SER A 43 6.46 11.74 -15.27
N ARG A 44 5.85 10.59 -14.95
CA ARG A 44 6.26 9.29 -15.51
C ARG A 44 6.05 9.22 -17.01
N LEU A 45 4.95 9.76 -17.51
CA LEU A 45 4.68 9.84 -18.95
C LEU A 45 5.72 10.71 -19.66
N PHE A 46 6.04 11.88 -19.12
CA PHE A 46 7.07 12.75 -19.68
C PHE A 46 8.44 12.09 -19.69
N GLN A 47 8.84 11.41 -18.63
CA GLN A 47 10.10 10.65 -18.61
C GLN A 47 10.14 9.58 -19.70
N ALA A 48 9.08 8.78 -19.84
CA ALA A 48 9.02 7.77 -20.90
C ALA A 48 9.09 8.38 -22.32
N LEU A 49 8.51 9.57 -22.52
CA LEU A 49 8.61 10.29 -23.79
C LEU A 49 10.02 10.83 -24.04
N LEU A 50 10.70 11.33 -23.00
CA LEU A 50 12.09 11.77 -23.09
C LEU A 50 13.03 10.61 -23.43
N ASP A 51 12.83 9.44 -22.82
CA ASP A 51 13.62 8.24 -23.14
C ASP A 51 13.49 7.85 -24.63
N ILE A 52 12.29 7.97 -25.20
CA ILE A 52 12.05 7.74 -26.64
C ILE A 52 12.73 8.81 -27.49
N GLN A 53 12.63 10.08 -27.09
CA GLN A 53 13.23 11.19 -27.81
C GLN A 53 14.76 11.08 -27.82
N GLU A 54 15.39 10.79 -26.67
CA GLU A 54 16.83 10.58 -26.54
C GLU A 54 17.30 9.45 -27.46
N PHE A 55 16.59 8.32 -27.47
CA PHE A 55 16.89 7.22 -28.40
C PHE A 55 16.77 7.65 -29.88
N TYR A 56 15.72 8.40 -30.21
CA TYR A 56 15.54 8.90 -31.58
C TYR A 56 16.71 9.79 -32.01
N GLU A 57 17.13 10.72 -31.16
CA GLU A 57 18.21 11.65 -31.44
C GLU A 57 19.59 10.97 -31.48
N LEU A 58 19.89 10.09 -30.52
CA LEU A 58 21.22 9.46 -30.41
C LEU A 58 21.42 8.27 -31.36
N THR A 59 20.36 7.54 -31.72
CA THR A 59 20.47 6.35 -32.57
C THR A 59 19.91 6.59 -33.96
N LEU A 60 18.67 7.07 -34.07
CA LEU A 60 17.99 7.11 -35.36
C LEU A 60 18.40 8.30 -36.22
N LEU A 61 18.65 9.46 -35.61
CA LEU A 61 19.06 10.69 -36.30
C LEU A 61 20.58 10.77 -36.55
N ASP A 62 21.38 9.87 -35.97
CA ASP A 62 22.83 9.84 -36.18
C ASP A 62 23.18 9.26 -37.57
N ASP A 63 23.60 10.12 -38.49
CA ASP A 63 23.98 9.73 -39.86
C ASP A 63 25.30 8.96 -39.93
N SER A 64 26.11 8.96 -38.88
CA SER A 64 27.35 8.19 -38.82
C SER A 64 27.12 6.69 -38.58
N LYS A 65 25.94 6.32 -38.07
CA LYS A 65 25.56 4.93 -37.77
C LYS A 65 24.98 4.24 -39.01
N SER A 66 25.46 3.03 -39.28
CA SER A 66 24.88 2.17 -40.31
C SER A 66 23.48 1.70 -39.91
N ILE A 67 22.67 1.32 -40.91
CA ILE A 67 21.34 0.75 -40.67
C ILE A 67 21.41 -0.50 -39.76
N GLN A 68 22.43 -1.33 -39.94
CA GLN A 68 22.65 -2.52 -39.11
C GLN A 68 22.90 -2.15 -37.64
N GLN A 69 23.72 -1.12 -37.40
CA GLN A 69 23.96 -0.63 -36.05
C GLN A 69 22.69 -0.03 -35.43
N LYS A 70 21.96 0.81 -36.15
CA LYS A 70 20.67 1.36 -35.70
C LYS A 70 19.69 0.25 -35.34
N THR A 71 19.63 -0.81 -36.16
CA THR A 71 18.77 -1.97 -35.93
C THR A 71 19.15 -2.70 -34.65
N ALA A 72 20.44 -2.97 -34.44
CA ALA A 72 20.93 -3.63 -33.24
C ALA A 72 20.63 -2.81 -31.98
N GLU A 73 20.90 -1.50 -32.00
CA GLU A 73 20.60 -0.59 -30.87
C GLU A 73 19.09 -0.53 -30.58
N THR A 74 18.24 -0.52 -31.62
CA THR A 74 16.78 -0.53 -31.49
C THR A 74 16.27 -1.81 -30.82
N LEU A 75 16.81 -2.97 -31.20
CA LEU A 75 16.44 -4.24 -30.58
C LEU A 75 16.87 -4.27 -29.11
N LEU A 76 18.07 -3.78 -28.80
CA LEU A 76 18.58 -3.74 -27.44
C LEU A 76 17.71 -2.86 -26.52
N ILE A 77 17.33 -1.66 -26.95
CA ILE A 77 16.50 -0.78 -26.12
C ILE A 77 15.09 -1.36 -25.92
N ALA A 78 14.52 -2.01 -26.93
CA ALA A 78 13.25 -2.70 -26.81
C ALA A 78 13.31 -3.84 -25.78
N SER A 79 14.31 -4.72 -25.90
CA SER A 79 14.52 -5.81 -24.93
C SER A 79 14.77 -5.29 -23.52
N LYS A 80 15.50 -4.19 -23.37
CA LYS A 80 15.73 -3.54 -22.07
C LYS A 80 14.41 -3.07 -21.45
N TRP A 81 13.57 -2.36 -22.20
CA TRP A 81 12.28 -1.89 -21.69
C TRP A 81 11.32 -3.01 -21.29
N GLU A 82 11.34 -4.13 -22.02
CA GLU A 82 10.57 -5.34 -21.67
C GLU A 82 11.04 -5.94 -20.33
N GLN A 83 12.35 -6.03 -20.13
CA GLN A 83 12.96 -6.54 -18.89
C GLN A 83 12.68 -5.61 -17.70
N ASP A 84 12.84 -4.29 -17.88
CA ASP A 84 12.57 -3.30 -16.83
C ASP A 84 11.11 -3.36 -16.37
N ASN A 85 10.17 -3.56 -17.29
CA ASN A 85 8.76 -3.74 -16.96
C ASN A 85 8.50 -5.04 -16.19
N ALA A 86 9.12 -6.15 -16.58
CA ALA A 86 9.01 -7.41 -15.87
C ALA A 86 9.62 -7.34 -14.46
N ALA A 87 10.76 -6.68 -14.31
CA ALA A 87 11.42 -6.48 -13.03
C ALA A 87 10.54 -5.66 -12.06
N LYS A 88 9.98 -4.54 -12.54
CA LYS A 88 9.06 -3.70 -11.75
C LYS A 88 7.80 -4.47 -11.32
N ALA A 89 7.25 -5.31 -12.20
CA ALA A 89 6.09 -6.15 -11.86
C ALA A 89 6.43 -7.18 -10.77
N ASN A 90 7.60 -7.82 -10.87
CA ASN A 90 8.07 -8.80 -9.89
C ASN A 90 8.35 -8.16 -8.52
N GLU A 91 8.96 -6.98 -8.51
CA GLU A 91 9.19 -6.21 -7.29
C GLU A 91 7.88 -5.80 -6.62
N ALA A 92 6.93 -5.27 -7.38
CA ALA A 92 5.60 -4.92 -6.88
C ALA A 92 4.87 -6.13 -6.28
N ASN A 93 4.96 -7.30 -6.92
CA ASN A 93 4.38 -8.54 -6.38
C ASN A 93 5.04 -8.98 -5.06
N ARG A 94 6.36 -8.84 -4.94
CA ARG A 94 7.08 -9.16 -3.70
C ARG A 94 6.70 -8.24 -2.56
N LEU A 95 6.65 -6.93 -2.81
CA LEU A 95 6.25 -5.93 -1.81
C LEU A 95 4.83 -6.19 -1.31
N LYS A 96 3.91 -6.44 -2.23
CA LYS A 96 2.51 -6.77 -1.89
C LYS A 96 2.41 -8.03 -1.04
N GLN A 97 3.23 -9.05 -1.32
CA GLN A 97 3.26 -10.28 -0.51
C GLN A 97 3.81 -10.03 0.90
N GLN A 98 4.79 -9.14 1.06
CA GLN A 98 5.30 -8.73 2.38
C GLN A 98 4.27 -7.91 3.17
N GLU A 99 3.58 -6.97 2.52
CA GLU A 99 2.51 -6.18 3.17
C GLU A 99 1.37 -7.06 3.66
N LEU A 100 0.92 -8.03 2.85
CA LEU A 100 -0.11 -8.99 3.24
C LEU A 100 0.32 -9.81 4.46
N GLN A 101 1.56 -10.30 4.49
CA GLN A 101 2.09 -11.04 5.63
C GLN A 101 2.17 -10.19 6.89
N GLN A 102 2.59 -8.93 6.79
CA GLN A 102 2.58 -8.01 7.95
C GLN A 102 1.16 -7.74 8.45
N GLN A 103 0.20 -7.55 7.56
CA GLN A 103 -1.18 -7.28 7.94
C GLN A 103 -1.84 -8.49 8.61
N GLU A 104 -1.57 -9.72 8.13
CA GLU A 104 -2.01 -10.95 8.79
C GLU A 104 -1.39 -11.11 10.19
N GLN A 105 -0.11 -10.79 10.35
CA GLN A 105 0.56 -10.84 11.66
C GLN A 105 -0.05 -9.83 12.64
N LEU A 106 -0.28 -8.59 12.20
CA LEU A 106 -0.93 -7.56 13.01
C LEU A 106 -2.35 -7.97 13.43
N CYS A 107 -3.11 -8.57 12.52
CA CYS A 107 -4.46 -9.07 12.80
C CYS A 107 -4.45 -10.18 13.85
N LYS A 108 -3.55 -11.16 13.72
CA LYS A 108 -3.38 -12.23 14.71
C LYS A 108 -3.01 -11.69 16.09
N GLN A 109 -2.14 -10.67 16.14
CA GLN A 109 -1.71 -10.07 17.40
C GLN A 109 -2.85 -9.32 18.10
N GLN A 110 -3.71 -8.60 17.35
CA GLN A 110 -4.91 -7.98 17.92
C GLN A 110 -5.92 -9.02 18.44
N GLN A 111 -6.13 -10.13 17.72
CA GLN A 111 -7.02 -11.21 18.18
C GLN A 111 -6.52 -11.85 19.49
N GLN A 112 -5.21 -12.05 19.64
CA GLN A 112 -4.65 -12.57 20.89
C GLN A 112 -4.81 -11.58 22.06
N GLN A 113 -4.67 -10.27 21.82
CA GLN A 113 -4.90 -9.26 22.85
C GLN A 113 -6.38 -9.24 23.30
N GLN A 114 -7.32 -9.34 22.36
CA GLN A 114 -8.76 -9.43 22.68
C GLN A 114 -9.09 -10.70 23.48
N GLN A 115 -8.47 -11.83 23.17
CA GLN A 115 -8.67 -13.08 23.93
C GLN A 115 -8.09 -12.99 25.35
N MET A 116 -6.93 -12.34 25.54
CA MET A 116 -6.39 -12.10 26.89
C MET A 116 -7.25 -11.12 27.70
N GLU A 117 -7.79 -10.06 27.06
CA GLU A 117 -8.74 -9.13 27.72
C GLU A 117 -10.08 -9.81 28.07
N GLU A 118 -10.54 -10.77 27.26
CA GLU A 118 -11.73 -11.58 27.58
C GLU A 118 -11.45 -12.62 28.68
N GLU A 119 -10.29 -13.30 28.69
CA GLU A 119 -9.91 -14.25 29.76
C GLU A 119 -9.66 -13.54 31.11
N GLU A 120 -9.10 -12.33 31.12
CA GLU A 120 -8.91 -11.54 32.35
C GLU A 120 -10.25 -11.13 32.99
N LYS A 121 -11.33 -11.06 32.21
CA LYS A 121 -12.68 -10.73 32.70
C LYS A 121 -13.42 -11.94 33.29
N VAL A 122 -12.91 -13.17 33.12
CA VAL A 122 -13.56 -14.44 33.53
C VAL A 122 -12.88 -15.07 34.76
N VAL A 123 -12.23 -14.29 35.63
CA VAL A 123 -11.73 -14.85 36.90
C VAL A 123 -12.93 -15.18 37.83
N PRO A 124 -13.12 -16.45 38.21
CA PRO A 124 -14.30 -16.88 38.96
C PRO A 124 -14.29 -16.33 40.38
N SER A 125 -15.42 -15.78 40.80
CA SER A 125 -15.77 -15.51 42.19
C SER A 125 -15.91 -16.85 42.95
N ILE A 126 -14.81 -17.48 43.33
CA ILE A 126 -14.81 -18.65 44.24
C ILE A 126 -13.60 -18.56 45.20
N LEU A 127 -13.65 -17.65 46.19
CA LEU A 127 -13.01 -17.87 47.49
C LEU A 127 -13.48 -16.81 48.53
N ALA A 128 -14.64 -17.01 49.14
CA ALA A 128 -15.00 -16.24 50.34
C ALA A 128 -16.00 -17.02 51.22
N GLU A 129 -15.63 -18.22 51.67
CA GLU A 129 -16.16 -18.73 52.94
C GLU A 129 -15.14 -18.44 54.04
N THR A 130 -15.34 -17.32 54.73
CA THR A 130 -14.65 -16.99 55.98
C THR A 130 -15.32 -17.72 57.14
N PRO A 131 -14.59 -18.44 58.03
CA PRO A 131 -15.18 -18.84 59.30
C PRO A 131 -15.35 -17.58 60.16
N SER A 132 -16.61 -17.26 60.50
CA SER A 132 -16.94 -16.12 61.35
C SER A 132 -16.48 -16.35 62.80
N PRO A 133 -15.85 -15.37 63.48
CA PRO A 133 -15.71 -15.39 64.93
C PRO A 133 -16.96 -14.75 65.55
N SER A 134 -17.66 -15.46 66.43
CA SER A 134 -18.77 -14.88 67.19
C SER A 134 -18.77 -15.29 68.66
N ARG A 135 -18.68 -14.23 69.47
CA ARG A 135 -19.20 -14.02 70.83
C ARG A 135 -18.54 -14.70 72.03
N PHE A 136 -17.71 -13.88 72.67
CA PHE A 136 -17.66 -13.64 74.11
C PHE A 136 -18.98 -13.93 74.86
N THR A 137 -18.92 -14.71 75.94
CA THR A 137 -19.34 -14.28 77.29
C THR A 137 -18.62 -15.16 78.34
N GLY A 138 -17.59 -14.58 78.97
CA GLY A 138 -17.09 -15.07 80.25
C GLY A 138 -17.81 -14.33 81.37
N THR A 139 -18.65 -15.04 82.12
CA THR A 139 -19.09 -14.58 83.45
C THR A 139 -18.32 -15.35 84.50
N ARG A 140 -17.54 -14.59 85.25
CA ARG A 140 -16.69 -14.92 86.41
C ARG A 140 -17.50 -15.48 87.58
N VAL A 141 -16.99 -16.49 88.28
CA VAL A 141 -17.03 -16.56 89.76
C VAL A 141 -15.73 -17.18 90.28
N SER A 142 -15.10 -16.53 91.24
CA SER A 142 -13.95 -17.00 92.02
C SER A 142 -14.39 -17.41 93.42
N ALA A 143 -13.58 -18.30 94.03
CA ALA A 143 -13.47 -18.72 95.43
C ALA A 143 -13.91 -20.16 95.69
#